data_AF-A0A3N5PNI8-F1
#
_entry.id   AF-A0A3N5PNI8-F1
#
_cell.length_a   1.000
_cell.length_b   1.000
_cell.length_c   1.000
_cell.angle_alpha   90.00
_cell.angle_beta   90.00
_cell.angle_gamma   90.00
#
_symmetry.space_group_name_H-M   'P 1'
#
loop_
_entity.id
_entity.type
_entity.pdbx_description
1 polymer ?
#
loop_
_entity_poly.entity_id
_entity_poly.type
_entity_poly.pdbx_seq_one_letter_code
_entity_poly.pdbx_strand_id
1 'polypeptide(L)'
;MSLVFAAACSHAPGITGRAARADKALREAFYANLDELRVRLEATKPDALIVVAAEHFANFFMNNMPAYCMGMADFYEGPIED
;
A
#
# COMPACT_ATOMS: atom_id res chain seq x y z
N MET A 1 0.80 21.27 11.95
CA MET A 1 0.54 20.17 11.00
C MET A 1 -0.75 19.49 11.43
N SER A 2 -1.68 19.26 10.49
CA SER A 2 -2.97 18.62 10.73
C SER A 2 -3.06 17.31 9.95
N LEU A 3 -3.69 16.29 10.53
CA LEU A 3 -4.10 15.11 9.79
C LEU A 3 -5.28 15.50 8.89
N VAL A 4 -5.08 15.47 7.57
CA VAL A 4 -6.12 15.87 6.60
C VAL A 4 -6.88 14.68 6.02
N PHE A 5 -6.33 13.47 6.14
CA PHE A 5 -6.90 12.25 5.58
C PHE A 5 -6.43 11.00 6.35
N ALA A 6 -7.30 10.02 6.50
CA ALA A 6 -6.97 8.70 7.02
C ALA A 6 -7.85 7.65 6.34
N ALA A 7 -7.25 6.54 5.91
CA ALA A 7 -7.94 5.44 5.27
C ALA A 7 -7.15 4.13 5.42
N ALA A 8 -7.78 3.01 5.06
CA ALA A 8 -7.15 1.71 4.97
C ALA A 8 -7.56 1.03 3.67
N CYS A 9 -6.66 0.24 3.10
CA CYS A 9 -6.94 -0.65 1.97
C CYS A 9 -6.13 -1.94 2.09
N SER A 10 -6.57 -2.98 1.37
CA SER A 10 -5.83 -4.24 1.29
C SER A 10 -4.56 -4.08 0.44
N HIS A 11 -3.47 -4.73 0.85
CA HIS A 11 -2.20 -4.78 0.10
C HIS A 11 -1.78 -6.19 -0.35
N ALA A 12 -2.74 -7.12 -0.47
CA ALA A 12 -2.43 -8.48 -0.86
C ALA A 12 -1.74 -8.53 -2.23
N PRO A 13 -0.66 -9.32 -2.41
CA PRO A 13 0.12 -9.34 -3.66
C PRO A 13 -0.68 -9.83 -4.87
N GLY A 14 -1.81 -10.52 -4.64
CA GLY A 14 -2.73 -10.91 -5.72
C GLY A 14 -3.42 -9.73 -6.40
N ILE A 15 -3.49 -8.56 -5.75
CA ILE A 15 -4.08 -7.34 -6.30
C ILE A 15 -3.27 -6.86 -7.51
N THR A 16 -1.95 -7.03 -7.52
CA THR A 16 -1.10 -6.62 -8.64
C THR A 16 -0.60 -7.85 -9.43
N GLY A 17 0.08 -8.78 -8.76
CA GLY A 17 0.78 -9.89 -9.41
C GLY A 17 -0.13 -11.02 -9.94
N ARG A 18 -1.40 -11.08 -9.54
CA ARG A 18 -2.34 -12.13 -9.99
C ARG A 18 -3.73 -11.59 -10.33
N ALA A 19 -3.84 -10.31 -10.67
CA ALA A 19 -5.11 -9.64 -10.90
C ALA A 19 -5.99 -10.37 -11.95
N ALA A 20 -5.38 -10.91 -13.00
CA ALA A 20 -6.08 -11.63 -14.07
C ALA A 20 -6.71 -12.97 -13.64
N ARG A 21 -6.37 -13.50 -12.46
CA ARG A 21 -6.96 -14.73 -11.92
C ARG A 21 -8.28 -14.49 -11.17
N ALA A 22 -8.59 -13.24 -10.85
CA ALA A 22 -9.85 -12.88 -10.21
C ALA A 22 -10.99 -12.85 -11.23
N ASP A 23 -12.21 -13.12 -10.77
CA ASP A 23 -13.40 -12.82 -11.55
C ASP A 23 -13.41 -11.34 -11.97
N LYS A 24 -13.74 -11.08 -13.24
CA LYS A 24 -13.63 -9.74 -13.82
C LYS A 24 -14.50 -8.72 -13.09
N ALA A 25 -15.75 -9.07 -12.80
CA ALA A 25 -16.69 -8.15 -12.16
C ALA A 25 -16.26 -7.82 -10.73
N LEU A 26 -15.79 -8.82 -9.97
CA LEU A 26 -15.24 -8.61 -8.63
C LEU A 26 -13.99 -7.71 -8.66
N ARG A 27 -13.08 -7.98 -9.60
CA ARG A 27 -11.84 -7.20 -9.77
C ARG A 27 -12.11 -5.75 -10.13
N GLU A 28 -13.01 -5.51 -11.07
CA GLU A 28 -13.35 -4.15 -11.53
C GLU A 28 -14.04 -3.35 -10.43
N ALA A 29 -14.98 -3.96 -9.70
CA ALA A 29 -15.60 -3.32 -8.54
C ALA A 29 -14.57 -2.99 -7.44
N PHE A 30 -13.61 -3.89 -7.19
CA PHE A 30 -12.53 -3.64 -6.23
C PHE A 30 -11.67 -2.44 -6.64
N TYR A 31 -11.21 -2.37 -7.89
CA TYR A 31 -10.42 -1.23 -8.36
C TYR A 31 -11.20 0.08 -8.42
N ALA A 32 -12.50 0.03 -8.73
CA ALA A 32 -13.34 1.23 -8.67
C ALA A 32 -13.36 1.84 -7.26
N ASN A 33 -13.41 1.02 -6.21
CA ASN A 33 -13.32 1.50 -4.83
C ASN A 33 -11.94 2.07 -4.47
N LEU A 34 -10.87 1.48 -5.01
CA LEU A 34 -9.52 2.04 -4.85
C LEU A 34 -9.38 3.39 -5.58
N ASP A 35 -10.03 3.55 -6.73
CA ASP A 35 -10.06 4.82 -7.45
C ASP A 35 -10.84 5.91 -6.68
N GLU A 36 -11.97 5.57 -6.08
CA GLU A 36 -12.67 6.50 -5.18
C GLU A 36 -11.79 6.91 -4.00
N LEU A 37 -11.04 5.97 -3.41
CA LEU A 37 -10.10 6.26 -2.34
C LEU A 37 -9.01 7.25 -2.80
N ARG A 38 -8.45 7.04 -4.00
CA ARG A 38 -7.48 7.94 -4.63
C ARG A 38 -8.06 9.34 -4.80
N VAL A 39 -9.26 9.46 -5.37
CA VAL A 39 -9.93 10.76 -5.58
C VAL A 39 -10.12 11.50 -4.26
N ARG A 40 -10.55 10.81 -3.19
CA ARG A 40 -10.75 11.42 -1.87
C ARG A 40 -9.41 11.86 -1.25
N LEU A 41 -8.34 11.07 -1.40
CA LEU A 41 -7.00 11.42 -0.92
C LEU A 41 -6.44 12.64 -1.66
N GLU A 42 -6.51 12.66 -2.99
CA GLU A 42 -6.00 13.77 -3.80
C GLU A 42 -6.71 15.09 -3.48
N ALA A 43 -8.02 15.03 -3.21
CA ALA A 43 -8.81 16.20 -2.84
C ALA A 43 -8.33 16.86 -1.53
N THR A 44 -7.71 16.12 -0.62
CA THR A 44 -7.19 16.68 0.65
C THR A 44 -5.81 17.33 0.51
N LYS A 45 -5.14 17.16 -0.63
CA LYS A 45 -3.82 17.75 -0.93
C LYS A 45 -2.78 17.56 0.21
N PRO A 46 -2.47 16.32 0.61
CA PRO A 46 -1.49 16.08 1.67
C PRO A 46 -0.07 16.45 1.20
N ASP A 47 0.71 17.09 2.07
CA ASP A 47 2.14 17.35 1.82
C ASP A 47 3.00 16.09 1.99
N ALA A 48 2.54 15.11 2.79
CA ALA A 48 3.21 13.86 3.06
C ALA A 48 2.23 12.72 3.35
N LEU A 49 2.63 11.48 3.03
CA LEU A 49 1.89 10.26 3.35
C LEU A 49 2.69 9.40 4.32
N ILE A 50 2.06 8.97 5.41
CA ILE A 50 2.60 7.92 6.29
C ILE A 50 1.87 6.63 5.92
N VAL A 51 2.59 5.69 5.29
CA VAL A 51 2.07 4.37 4.94
C VAL A 51 2.46 3.38 6.03
N VAL A 52 1.46 2.79 6.68
CA VAL A 52 1.67 1.73 7.68
C VAL A 52 1.34 0.39 7.04
N ALA A 53 2.34 -0.47 6.90
CA ALA A 53 2.19 -1.81 6.35
C ALA A 53 3.02 -2.82 7.14
N ALA A 54 2.59 -4.08 7.09
CA ALA A 54 3.37 -5.19 7.63
C ALA A 54 4.47 -5.58 6.65
N GLU A 55 5.61 -5.97 7.19
CA GLU A 55 6.69 -6.55 6.42
C GLU A 55 6.40 -8.02 6.09
N HIS A 56 6.79 -8.46 4.90
CA HIS A 56 6.58 -9.83 4.41
C HIS A 56 7.91 -10.55 4.08
N PHE A 57 8.94 -10.32 4.89
CA PHE A 57 10.29 -10.91 4.76
C PHE A 57 11.08 -10.52 3.51
N ALA A 58 10.76 -9.37 2.93
CA ALA A 58 11.51 -8.73 1.85
C ALA A 58 12.80 -8.05 2.36
N ASN A 59 12.71 -7.36 3.49
CA ASN A 59 13.74 -6.49 4.07
C ASN A 59 14.19 -6.96 5.46
N PHE A 60 13.29 -7.58 6.23
CA PHE A 60 13.57 -8.06 7.60
C PHE A 60 13.37 -9.57 7.71
N PHE A 61 14.30 -10.25 8.37
CA PHE A 61 14.26 -11.70 8.57
C PHE A 61 14.12 -12.05 10.04
N MET A 62 13.91 -13.33 10.34
CA MET A 62 13.64 -13.82 11.71
C MET A 62 14.72 -13.44 12.74
N ASN A 63 15.96 -13.23 12.30
CA ASN A 63 17.08 -12.82 13.16
C ASN A 63 17.18 -11.30 13.37
N ASN A 64 16.34 -10.49 12.71
CA ASN A 64 16.34 -9.03 12.80
C ASN A 64 14.97 -8.44 12.46
N MET A 65 13.91 -8.89 13.16
CA MET A 65 12.54 -8.43 12.94
C MET A 65 12.12 -7.44 14.03
N PRO A 66 12.10 -6.13 13.77
CA PRO A 66 11.70 -5.15 14.77
C PRO A 66 10.18 -5.12 14.96
N ALA A 67 9.71 -4.73 16.14
CA ALA A 67 8.28 -4.48 16.37
C ALA A 67 7.74 -3.29 15.56
N TYR A 68 8.60 -2.29 15.33
CA TYR A 68 8.32 -1.11 14.51
C TYR A 68 9.56 -0.73 13.72
N CYS A 69 9.38 -0.34 12.46
CA CYS A 69 10.43 0.24 11.63
C CYS A 69 9.89 1.50 10.94
N MET A 70 10.73 2.52 10.81
CA MET A 70 10.44 3.74 10.07
C MET A 70 11.47 3.90 8.97
N GLY A 71 11.00 3.93 7.72
CA GLY A 71 11.86 4.26 6.59
C GLY A 71 12.26 5.73 6.64
N MET A 72 13.56 6.01 6.50
CA MET A 72 14.14 7.36 6.51
C MET A 72 14.96 7.69 5.25
N ALA A 73 14.96 6.83 4.24
CA ALA A 73 15.65 7.06 2.97
C ALA A 73 14.88 8.04 2.07
N ASP A 74 15.61 8.76 1.21
CA ASP A 74 15.02 9.66 0.21
C ASP A 74 14.20 8.91 -0.85
N PHE A 75 14.60 7.67 -1.17
CA PHE A 75 13.97 6.83 -2.18
C PHE A 75 13.93 5.36 -1.76
N TYR A 76 12.89 4.65 -2.22
CA TYR A 76 12.74 3.20 -2.11
C TYR A 76 12.46 2.63 -3.49
N GLU A 77 12.96 1.42 -3.74
CA GLU A 77 12.74 0.67 -4.98
C GLU A 77 11.96 -0.62 -4.68
N GLY A 78 11.11 -1.03 -5.62
CA GLY A 78 10.37 -2.27 -5.57
C GLY A 78 9.44 -2.45 -6.78
N PRO A 79 8.71 -3.57 -6.87
CA PRO A 79 8.77 -4.71 -5.95
C PRO A 79 10.08 -5.50 -6.08
N ILE A 80 10.45 -6.25 -5.04
CA ILE A 80 11.59 -7.20 -5.09
C ILE A 80 11.26 -8.51 -5.83
N GLU A 81 10.00 -8.67 -6.25
CA GLU A 81 9.46 -9.86 -6.90
C GLU A 81 9.31 -9.58 -8.41
N ASP A 82 9.90 -10.44 -9.26
CA ASP A 82 9.71 -10.43 -10.73
C ASP A 82 8.30 -10.91 -11.14
#